data_AF-A0A2E4FX74-F1
#
_entry.id   AF-A0A2E4FX74-F1
#
_cell.length_a   1.000
_cell.length_b   1.000
_cell.length_c   1.000
_cell.angle_alpha   90.00
_cell.angle_beta   90.00
_cell.angle_gamma   90.00
#
_symmetry.space_group_name_H-M   'P 1'
#
loop_
_entity.id
_entity.type
_entity.pdbx_description
1 polymer ?
#
loop_
_entity_poly.entity_id
_entity_poly.type
_entity_poly.pdbx_seq_one_letter_code
_entity_poly.pdbx_strand_id
1 'polypeptide(L)'
;MAKIFISVLIGLIVGMAAFGSIHTQTVSLNVQETIYSDYNKSQVLQSGLSLIFENGLGKASDQFKPTSNASASQKSEFTQAMDTARGNQLEPTTNIKAYPLNASYYPTDPESTCNYACLITRYFYLGLLSITGYNDSQRRQEQIIHEWEPHTPKLMAAIDPSATDLLTGTTDGIIMPTQTPNGFYSPKATFTGGDYPTPTLNIAPTLDATVSQNLRDAIGNPVSDLNKYTSVFGISVVGHKDVPTEHVRYAAHSIAQWLDNQAIGTPNTWSRVVDQLNAVSGSALVLVPNASPQVLAATSLSISSVLNGPNPFNPAIGETTRFQYNLSNDSDVEMHIYSLSGDKVYETKIPRGRQGGNKGFNYTVAWNGRNNHGHVVANGVYLAYFKFDSFDGTAFSKCKVVVYK
;
A
#
# COMPACT_ATOMS: atom_id res chain seq x y z
N MET A 1 52.54 5.04 13.71
CA MET A 1 51.94 5.04 15.07
C MET A 1 51.69 6.49 15.48
N ALA A 2 50.48 6.99 15.26
CA ALA A 2 50.01 8.27 15.78
C ALA A 2 48.48 8.27 15.71
N LYS A 3 47.80 8.37 16.86
CA LYS A 3 46.36 8.64 16.94
C LYS A 3 46.19 10.13 17.19
N ILE A 4 45.54 10.81 16.26
CA ILE A 4 45.19 12.23 16.34
C ILE A 4 43.84 12.35 17.07
N PHE A 5 43.83 13.13 18.14
CA PHE A 5 42.63 13.63 18.81
C PHE A 5 42.02 14.78 17.99
N ILE A 6 40.71 14.75 17.77
CA ILE A 6 39.94 15.96 17.45
C ILE A 6 38.80 16.06 18.46
N SER A 7 38.90 17.09 19.30
CA SER A 7 37.86 17.58 20.20
C SER A 7 37.03 18.61 19.45
N VAL A 8 35.69 18.56 19.56
CA VAL A 8 34.81 19.69 19.22
C VAL A 8 34.16 20.17 20.51
N LEU A 9 34.37 21.46 20.78
CA LEU A 9 33.99 22.21 21.96
C LEU A 9 32.63 22.89 21.70
N ILE A 10 31.68 22.78 22.63
CA ILE A 10 30.58 23.74 22.74
C ILE A 10 30.61 24.28 24.18
N GLY A 11 30.90 25.56 24.30
CA GLY A 11 30.78 26.32 25.54
C GLY A 11 29.78 27.45 25.36
N LEU A 12 28.80 27.55 26.26
CA LEU A 12 28.69 28.66 27.21
C LEU A 12 27.56 28.37 28.22
N ILE A 13 27.92 28.26 29.50
CA ILE A 13 27.03 28.58 30.63
C ILE A 13 27.81 29.54 31.52
N VAL A 14 27.19 30.66 31.87
CA VAL A 14 27.68 31.57 32.91
C VAL A 14 27.00 31.21 34.23
N GLY A 15 27.81 30.84 35.23
CA GLY A 15 27.67 31.39 36.58
C GLY A 15 27.08 30.51 37.69
N MET A 16 27.97 30.17 38.63
CA MET A 16 27.77 30.06 40.10
C MET A 16 27.44 28.70 40.74
N ALA A 17 28.53 28.01 41.11
CA ALA A 17 28.89 27.49 42.44
C ALA A 17 27.81 26.89 43.38
N ALA A 18 27.90 25.56 43.60
CA ALA A 18 28.00 24.94 44.93
C ALA A 18 28.42 23.46 44.76
N PHE A 19 29.60 23.11 45.27
CA PHE A 19 30.13 21.73 45.27
C PHE A 19 29.46 20.91 46.38
N GLY A 20 28.67 19.91 46.00
CA GLY A 20 28.27 18.77 46.83
C GLY A 20 28.60 17.48 46.09
N SER A 21 29.44 16.65 46.71
CA SER A 21 29.87 15.29 46.37
C SER A 21 29.30 14.64 45.09
N ILE A 22 30.12 14.54 44.04
CA ILE A 22 29.84 13.70 42.87
C ILE A 22 30.05 12.24 43.26
N HIS A 23 28.96 11.49 43.45
CA HIS A 23 29.01 10.04 43.28
C HIS A 23 29.28 9.76 41.81
N THR A 24 30.45 9.19 41.51
CA THR A 24 30.72 8.58 40.21
C THR A 24 29.85 7.33 40.07
N GLN A 25 28.61 7.51 39.60
CA GLN A 25 27.90 6.40 38.96
C GLN A 25 28.57 6.16 37.61
N THR A 26 29.32 5.07 37.54
CA THR A 26 29.69 4.45 36.28
C THR A 26 28.38 4.01 35.62
N VAL A 27 27.82 4.87 34.75
CA VAL A 27 26.75 4.44 33.84
C VAL A 27 27.42 3.57 32.79
N SER A 28 27.39 2.26 33.01
CA SER A 28 27.54 1.28 31.94
C SER A 28 26.38 1.51 30.98
N LEU A 29 26.60 2.31 29.94
CA LEU A 29 25.70 2.36 28.79
C LEU A 29 25.67 0.95 28.19
N ASN A 30 24.61 0.21 28.47
CA ASN A 30 24.26 -1.02 27.77
C ASN A 30 24.04 -0.66 26.29
N VAL A 31 25.09 -0.78 25.48
CA VAL A 31 25.12 -0.44 24.05
C VAL A 31 24.11 -1.26 23.22
N GLN A 32 23.51 -2.32 23.76
CA GLN A 32 22.50 -3.11 23.03
C GLN A 32 21.09 -2.48 23.02
N GLU A 33 20.68 -1.68 24.01
CA GLU A 33 19.33 -1.09 24.03
C GLU A 33 19.21 0.23 23.25
N THR A 34 20.33 0.86 22.89
CA THR A 34 20.32 2.18 22.22
C THR A 34 20.19 2.11 20.69
N ILE A 35 20.17 0.91 20.08
CA ILE A 35 20.27 0.75 18.61
C ILE A 35 18.90 0.78 17.89
N TYR A 36 17.78 0.85 18.60
CA TYR A 36 16.46 0.95 17.95
C TYR A 36 15.55 1.97 18.63
N SER A 37 15.68 3.23 18.19
CA SER A 37 14.86 4.34 18.66
C SER A 37 13.36 4.11 18.38
N ASP A 38 12.50 4.73 19.17
CA ASP A 38 11.04 4.66 18.95
C ASP A 38 10.63 5.16 17.56
N TYR A 39 11.41 6.07 16.98
CA TYR A 39 11.21 6.51 15.60
C TYR A 39 11.39 5.35 14.61
N ASN A 40 12.46 4.57 14.73
CA ASN A 40 12.69 3.42 13.85
C ASN A 40 11.63 2.32 14.07
N LYS A 41 11.23 2.07 15.32
CA LYS A 41 10.09 1.17 15.65
C LYS A 41 8.83 1.62 14.92
N SER A 42 8.52 2.91 15.01
CA SER A 42 7.31 3.45 14.42
C SER A 42 7.28 3.33 12.91
N GLN A 43 8.41 3.55 12.24
CA GLN A 43 8.51 3.39 10.79
C GLN A 43 8.27 1.94 10.36
N VAL A 44 8.81 0.97 11.09
CA VAL A 44 8.54 -0.45 10.78
C VAL A 44 7.08 -0.82 11.02
N LEU A 45 6.46 -0.34 12.09
CA LEU A 45 5.04 -0.58 12.34
C LEU A 45 4.17 0.06 11.25
N GLN A 46 4.44 1.31 10.87
CA GLN A 46 3.72 2.03 9.82
C GLN A 46 3.88 1.37 8.45
N SER A 47 5.11 1.04 8.04
CA SER A 47 5.35 0.37 6.75
C SER A 47 4.77 -1.05 6.72
N GLY A 48 4.81 -1.78 7.84
CA GLY A 48 4.15 -3.09 7.95
C GLY A 48 2.63 -2.98 7.79
N LEU A 49 1.99 -2.02 8.47
CA LEU A 49 0.56 -1.76 8.30
C LEU A 49 0.22 -1.24 6.90
N SER A 50 1.10 -0.44 6.29
CA SER A 50 0.93 0.03 4.92
C SER A 50 0.92 -1.13 3.93
N LEU A 51 1.90 -2.05 4.05
CA LEU A 51 1.93 -3.29 3.27
C LEU A 51 0.64 -4.11 3.44
N ILE A 52 0.23 -4.35 4.69
CA ILE A 52 -0.96 -5.13 5.03
C ILE A 52 -2.22 -4.49 4.46
N PHE A 53 -2.33 -3.16 4.52
CA PHE A 53 -3.51 -2.46 4.04
C PHE A 53 -3.56 -2.42 2.50
N GLU A 54 -2.50 -1.95 1.86
CA GLU A 54 -2.44 -1.70 0.41
C GLU A 54 -2.55 -2.98 -0.40
N ASN A 55 -1.85 -4.03 0.02
CA ASN A 55 -1.77 -5.29 -0.71
C ASN A 55 -2.67 -6.38 -0.14
N GLY A 56 -3.36 -6.10 0.96
CA GLY A 56 -4.15 -7.05 1.70
C GLY A 56 -5.55 -6.54 2.00
N LEU A 57 -5.71 -5.87 3.15
CA LEU A 57 -7.02 -5.50 3.72
C LEU A 57 -7.87 -4.67 2.76
N GLY A 58 -7.29 -3.65 2.12
CA GLY A 58 -7.98 -2.80 1.15
C GLY A 58 -8.41 -3.52 -0.13
N LYS A 59 -7.90 -4.72 -0.41
CA LYS A 59 -8.34 -5.59 -1.51
C LYS A 59 -9.32 -6.67 -1.03
N ALA A 60 -9.14 -7.14 0.20
CA ALA A 60 -9.87 -8.26 0.77
C ALA A 60 -11.23 -7.87 1.37
N SER A 61 -11.43 -6.63 1.83
CA SER A 61 -12.66 -6.20 2.51
C SER A 61 -13.35 -5.08 1.75
N ASP A 62 -14.67 -5.22 1.56
CA ASP A 62 -15.50 -4.18 0.93
C ASP A 62 -15.67 -2.96 1.85
N GLN A 63 -15.60 -3.15 3.17
CA GLN A 63 -15.65 -2.06 4.16
C GLN A 63 -14.37 -1.20 4.19
N PHE A 64 -13.22 -1.75 3.74
CA PHE A 64 -11.93 -1.05 3.70
C PHE A 64 -11.47 -0.64 2.30
N LYS A 65 -12.19 -1.03 1.25
CA LYS A 65 -11.77 -0.85 -0.14
C LYS A 65 -11.59 0.63 -0.54
N PRO A 66 -10.38 1.07 -0.94
CA PRO A 66 -10.15 2.45 -1.39
C PRO A 66 -11.01 2.79 -2.61
N THR A 67 -11.83 3.84 -2.51
CA THR A 67 -12.82 4.21 -3.55
C THR A 67 -12.82 5.72 -3.84
N SER A 68 -11.75 6.21 -4.49
CA SER A 68 -11.52 7.64 -4.73
C SER A 68 -12.57 8.34 -5.62
N ASN A 69 -13.14 7.62 -6.60
CA ASN A 69 -14.03 8.18 -7.64
C ASN A 69 -15.47 7.63 -7.59
N ALA A 70 -15.89 7.11 -6.44
CA ALA A 70 -17.20 6.51 -6.27
C ALA A 70 -18.22 7.54 -5.74
N SER A 71 -19.50 7.41 -6.13
CA SER A 71 -20.56 8.17 -5.45
C SER A 71 -20.65 7.75 -3.98
N ALA A 72 -21.24 8.57 -3.11
CA ALA A 72 -21.26 8.31 -1.67
C ALA A 72 -21.82 6.91 -1.32
N SER A 73 -22.83 6.43 -2.04
CA SER A 73 -23.43 5.09 -1.86
C SER A 73 -22.55 3.93 -2.36
N GLN A 74 -21.45 4.23 -3.05
CA GLN A 74 -20.52 3.27 -3.62
C GLN A 74 -19.15 3.29 -2.92
N LYS A 75 -18.95 4.19 -1.95
CA LYS A 75 -17.72 4.26 -1.14
C LYS A 75 -17.76 3.24 -0.03
N SER A 76 -16.63 2.59 0.25
CA SER A 76 -16.47 1.76 1.46
C SER A 76 -16.69 2.61 2.72
N GLU A 77 -17.14 2.02 3.81
CA GLU A 77 -17.31 2.74 5.10
C GLU A 77 -16.03 3.42 5.57
N PHE A 78 -14.86 2.76 5.41
CA PHE A 78 -13.58 3.33 5.80
C PHE A 78 -13.16 4.55 4.96
N THR A 79 -13.42 4.50 3.64
CA THR A 79 -13.25 5.64 2.73
C THR A 79 -14.13 6.83 3.16
N GLN A 80 -15.39 6.58 3.55
CA GLN A 80 -16.30 7.63 4.01
C GLN A 80 -15.84 8.25 5.35
N ALA A 81 -15.33 7.42 6.26
CA ALA A 81 -14.75 7.87 7.52
C ALA A 81 -13.54 8.78 7.27
N MET A 82 -12.60 8.35 6.39
CA MET A 82 -11.45 9.17 6.03
C MET A 82 -11.86 10.52 5.41
N ASP A 83 -12.78 10.52 4.45
CA ASP A 83 -13.23 11.75 3.81
C ASP A 83 -13.82 12.71 4.85
N THR A 84 -14.61 12.19 5.79
CA THR A 84 -15.18 12.98 6.89
C THR A 84 -14.09 13.55 7.80
N ALA A 85 -13.11 12.74 8.19
CA ALA A 85 -11.96 13.16 9.00
C ALA A 85 -11.12 14.25 8.31
N ARG A 86 -11.15 14.31 6.98
CA ARG A 86 -10.49 15.34 6.16
C ARG A 86 -11.38 16.54 5.84
N GLY A 87 -12.57 16.64 6.44
CA GLY A 87 -13.54 17.71 6.14
C GLY A 87 -14.10 17.65 4.71
N ASN A 88 -14.11 16.47 4.09
CA ASN A 88 -14.43 16.22 2.67
C ASN A 88 -13.43 16.81 1.66
N GLN A 89 -12.22 17.15 2.10
CA GLN A 89 -11.10 17.42 1.20
C GLN A 89 -10.61 16.11 0.59
N LEU A 90 -11.01 15.82 -0.65
CA LEU A 90 -10.71 14.53 -1.30
C LEU A 90 -9.25 14.44 -1.80
N GLU A 91 -8.75 15.53 -2.36
CA GLU A 91 -7.40 15.55 -2.94
C GLU A 91 -6.33 15.93 -1.90
N PRO A 92 -5.12 15.36 -1.99
CA PRO A 92 -3.97 15.84 -1.24
C PRO A 92 -3.72 17.33 -1.48
N THR A 93 -3.17 18.01 -0.48
CA THR A 93 -2.83 19.43 -0.56
C THR A 93 -1.45 19.67 0.04
N THR A 94 -0.74 20.67 -0.47
CA THR A 94 0.54 21.12 0.09
C THR A 94 0.36 22.10 1.25
N ASN A 95 -0.87 22.58 1.47
CA ASN A 95 -1.18 23.62 2.44
C ASN A 95 -2.22 23.13 3.44
N ILE A 96 -1.82 23.01 4.71
CA ILE A 96 -2.69 22.63 5.83
C ILE A 96 -3.93 23.54 5.95
N LYS A 97 -3.81 24.82 5.58
CA LYS A 97 -4.94 25.78 5.62
C LYS A 97 -6.01 25.52 4.57
N ALA A 98 -5.78 24.59 3.64
CA ALA A 98 -6.80 24.16 2.68
C ALA A 98 -7.81 23.20 3.31
N TYR A 99 -7.49 22.60 4.47
CA TYR A 99 -8.42 21.74 5.18
C TYR A 99 -9.47 22.56 5.93
N PRO A 100 -10.75 22.15 5.91
CA PRO A 100 -11.80 22.75 6.72
C PRO A 100 -11.51 22.66 8.23
N LEU A 101 -12.05 23.59 9.02
CA LEU A 101 -11.82 23.66 10.48
C LEU A 101 -12.31 22.42 11.25
N ASN A 102 -13.18 21.61 10.66
CA ASN A 102 -13.68 20.37 11.24
C ASN A 102 -12.88 19.13 10.82
N ALA A 103 -11.76 19.30 10.08
CA ALA A 103 -10.86 18.21 9.74
C ALA A 103 -9.97 17.85 10.94
N SER A 104 -9.88 16.56 11.25
CA SER A 104 -9.00 15.97 12.27
C SER A 104 -7.84 15.16 11.69
N TYR A 105 -7.86 14.97 10.37
CA TYR A 105 -6.81 14.38 9.55
C TYR A 105 -6.50 15.32 8.38
N TYR A 106 -5.28 15.84 8.34
CA TYR A 106 -4.89 16.89 7.39
C TYR A 106 -3.47 16.64 6.85
N PRO A 107 -3.23 15.50 6.19
CA PRO A 107 -1.92 15.18 5.64
C PRO A 107 -1.57 16.23 4.58
N THR A 108 -0.38 16.81 4.72
CA THR A 108 0.22 17.67 3.70
C THR A 108 1.31 16.93 2.95
N ASP A 109 1.35 17.10 1.64
CA ASP A 109 2.34 16.45 0.78
C ASP A 109 3.01 17.49 -0.15
N PRO A 110 4.02 18.22 0.34
CA PRO A 110 4.69 19.28 -0.41
C PRO A 110 5.30 18.80 -1.74
N GLU A 111 5.63 17.52 -1.85
CA GLU A 111 6.28 16.92 -3.01
C GLU A 111 5.29 16.33 -4.03
N SER A 112 3.98 16.37 -3.74
CA SER A 112 2.92 15.83 -4.61
C SER A 112 3.14 14.35 -4.97
N THR A 113 3.61 13.56 -4.01
CA THR A 113 3.92 12.13 -4.11
C THR A 113 2.80 11.22 -3.60
N CYS A 114 1.89 11.73 -2.78
CA CYS A 114 0.81 11.01 -2.13
C CYS A 114 -0.48 11.16 -2.95
N ASN A 115 -1.08 10.04 -3.34
CA ASN A 115 -2.39 9.99 -3.97
C ASN A 115 -3.48 9.57 -2.96
N TYR A 116 -4.74 9.45 -3.40
CA TYR A 116 -5.84 9.02 -2.52
C TYR A 116 -5.60 7.67 -1.82
N ALA A 117 -4.91 6.73 -2.48
CA ALA A 117 -4.56 5.45 -1.87
C ALA A 117 -3.52 5.64 -0.75
N CYS A 118 -2.51 6.50 -0.95
CA CYS A 118 -1.59 6.87 0.13
C CYS A 118 -2.33 7.50 1.32
N LEU A 119 -3.32 8.37 1.06
CA LEU A 119 -4.10 9.03 2.11
C LEU A 119 -4.87 8.03 3.00
N ILE A 120 -5.52 7.05 2.39
CA ILE A 120 -6.32 6.05 3.13
C ILE A 120 -5.45 4.99 3.81
N THR A 121 -4.30 4.64 3.23
CA THR A 121 -3.29 3.83 3.91
C THR A 121 -2.76 4.53 5.17
N ARG A 122 -2.48 5.83 5.05
CA ARG A 122 -1.99 6.63 6.19
C ARG A 122 -3.04 6.80 7.27
N TYR A 123 -4.28 7.05 6.88
CA TYR A 123 -5.42 7.05 7.78
C TYR A 123 -5.56 5.72 8.54
N PHE A 124 -5.39 4.59 7.86
CA PHE A 124 -5.38 3.26 8.47
C PHE A 124 -4.30 3.08 9.52
N TYR A 125 -3.03 3.32 9.20
CA TYR A 125 -1.96 3.08 10.17
C TYR A 125 -2.00 4.09 11.32
N LEU A 126 -2.40 5.35 11.10
CA LEU A 126 -2.54 6.35 12.15
C LEU A 126 -3.67 5.98 13.10
N GLY A 127 -4.83 5.58 12.57
CA GLY A 127 -5.97 5.12 13.34
C GLY A 127 -5.65 3.89 14.18
N LEU A 128 -5.11 2.84 13.56
CA LEU A 128 -4.84 1.59 14.25
C LEU A 128 -3.77 1.76 15.34
N LEU A 129 -2.68 2.49 15.06
CA LEU A 129 -1.65 2.78 16.07
C LEU A 129 -2.16 3.68 17.21
N SER A 130 -3.21 4.48 16.96
CA SER A 130 -3.86 5.28 18.02
C SER A 130 -4.77 4.40 18.89
N ILE A 131 -5.53 3.48 18.27
CA ILE A 131 -6.40 2.52 18.96
C ILE A 131 -5.61 1.54 19.82
N THR A 132 -4.45 1.07 19.34
CA THR A 132 -3.59 0.15 20.09
C THR A 132 -2.71 0.86 21.13
N GLY A 133 -2.87 2.18 21.29
CA GLY A 133 -2.18 3.00 22.27
C GLY A 133 -0.73 3.38 21.92
N TYR A 134 -0.23 3.02 20.73
CA TYR A 134 1.15 3.34 20.34
C TYR A 134 1.40 4.84 20.21
N ASN A 135 0.42 5.59 19.71
CA ASN A 135 0.53 7.04 19.52
C ASN A 135 0.31 7.86 20.81
N ASP A 136 -0.02 7.22 21.95
CA ASP A 136 -0.29 7.87 23.25
C ASP A 136 0.97 8.30 24.01
N SER A 137 2.15 8.24 23.38
CA SER A 137 3.37 8.79 23.97
C SER A 137 3.62 10.21 23.48
N GLN A 138 4.13 11.07 24.36
CA GLN A 138 4.47 12.46 24.02
C GLN A 138 5.37 12.54 22.78
N ARG A 139 6.39 11.69 22.70
CA ARG A 139 7.31 11.63 21.56
C ARG A 139 6.58 11.31 20.24
N ARG A 140 5.59 10.40 20.27
CA ARG A 140 4.81 10.04 19.09
C ARG A 140 3.85 11.16 18.71
N GLN A 141 3.20 11.79 19.70
CA GLN A 141 2.33 12.93 19.48
C GLN A 141 3.08 14.07 18.77
N GLU A 142 4.26 14.45 19.26
CA GLU A 142 5.12 15.48 18.64
C GLU A 142 5.44 15.17 17.16
N GLN A 143 5.51 13.88 16.80
CA GLN A 143 5.80 13.42 15.44
C GLN A 143 4.59 13.42 14.50
N ILE A 144 3.35 13.42 14.98
CA ILE A 144 2.16 13.24 14.13
C ILE A 144 1.12 14.36 14.26
N ILE A 145 1.24 15.24 15.26
CA ILE A 145 0.24 16.28 15.54
C ILE A 145 0.05 17.27 14.38
N HIS A 146 1.06 17.38 13.50
CA HIS A 146 1.01 18.22 12.30
C HIS A 146 0.10 17.65 11.19
N GLU A 147 -0.49 16.47 11.40
CA GLU A 147 -1.41 15.83 10.44
C GLU A 147 -2.56 15.03 11.07
N TRP A 148 -2.47 14.65 12.34
CA TRP A 148 -3.39 13.72 12.99
C TRP A 148 -3.72 14.15 14.41
N GLU A 149 -5.00 14.44 14.67
CA GLU A 149 -5.48 14.84 16.00
C GLU A 149 -5.80 13.66 16.93
N PRO A 150 -6.51 12.59 16.51
CA PRO A 150 -6.98 11.56 17.43
C PRO A 150 -5.91 10.49 17.74
N HIS A 151 -4.83 10.90 18.39
CA HIS A 151 -3.64 10.10 18.67
C HIS A 151 -3.78 9.10 19.84
N THR A 152 -4.95 8.98 20.47
CA THR A 152 -5.22 8.05 21.58
C THR A 152 -6.53 7.30 21.36
N PRO A 153 -6.76 6.14 22.02
CA PRO A 153 -8.01 5.40 21.87
C PRO A 153 -9.24 6.24 22.26
N LYS A 154 -9.10 7.07 23.30
CA LYS A 154 -10.16 7.96 23.77
C LYS A 154 -10.47 9.06 22.77
N LEU A 155 -9.45 9.66 22.15
CA LEU A 155 -9.65 10.69 21.14
C LEU A 155 -10.22 10.09 19.85
N MET A 156 -9.79 8.89 19.44
CA MET A 156 -10.38 8.15 18.32
C MET A 156 -11.89 8.00 18.51
N ALA A 157 -12.33 7.45 19.64
CA ALA A 157 -13.75 7.25 19.91
C ALA A 157 -14.57 8.56 19.93
N ALA A 158 -13.94 9.70 20.29
CA ALA A 158 -14.61 10.99 20.40
C ALA A 158 -14.64 11.78 19.08
N ILE A 159 -13.56 11.72 18.29
CA ILE A 159 -13.36 12.54 17.08
C ILE A 159 -13.75 11.76 15.83
N ASP A 160 -13.49 10.45 15.80
CA ASP A 160 -13.70 9.58 14.65
C ASP A 160 -14.33 8.23 15.07
N PRO A 161 -15.60 8.24 15.52
CA PRO A 161 -16.29 7.04 15.95
C PRO A 161 -16.44 6.01 14.82
N SER A 162 -16.61 6.46 13.57
CA SER A 162 -16.74 5.57 12.41
C SER A 162 -15.47 4.76 12.15
N ALA A 163 -14.29 5.39 12.19
CA ALA A 163 -13.04 4.63 12.12
C ALA A 163 -12.84 3.76 13.35
N THR A 164 -13.22 4.24 14.53
CA THR A 164 -13.09 3.48 15.78
C THR A 164 -13.85 2.15 15.71
N ASP A 165 -15.09 2.16 15.24
CA ASP A 165 -15.92 0.96 15.11
C ASP A 165 -15.27 -0.05 14.12
N LEU A 166 -14.81 0.43 12.98
CA LEU A 166 -14.16 -0.40 11.95
C LEU A 166 -12.81 -1.00 12.39
N LEU A 167 -12.07 -0.27 13.24
CA LEU A 167 -10.71 -0.64 13.67
C LEU A 167 -10.66 -1.33 15.04
N THR A 168 -11.76 -1.40 15.79
CA THR A 168 -11.85 -2.13 17.08
C THR A 168 -12.76 -3.36 17.01
N GLY A 169 -13.61 -3.46 15.99
CA GLY A 169 -14.58 -4.53 15.83
C GLY A 169 -14.07 -5.76 15.06
N THR A 170 -15.05 -6.59 14.68
CA THR A 170 -14.89 -7.62 13.66
C THR A 170 -15.48 -7.10 12.36
N THR A 171 -14.65 -6.93 11.35
CA THR A 171 -15.01 -6.37 10.04
C THR A 171 -14.91 -7.46 8.98
N ASP A 172 -16.00 -7.81 8.30
CA ASP A 172 -16.01 -8.90 7.29
C ASP A 172 -15.40 -10.24 7.81
N GLY A 173 -15.56 -10.53 9.10
CA GLY A 173 -14.98 -11.70 9.77
C GLY A 173 -13.50 -11.55 10.17
N ILE A 174 -12.90 -10.39 9.91
CA ILE A 174 -11.52 -10.02 10.29
C ILE A 174 -11.55 -9.40 11.68
N ILE A 175 -10.84 -10.00 12.64
CA ILE A 175 -10.71 -9.44 13.99
C ILE A 175 -9.57 -8.44 13.98
N MET A 176 -9.85 -7.17 14.30
CA MET A 176 -8.83 -6.12 14.27
C MET A 176 -7.84 -6.22 15.45
N PRO A 177 -6.57 -5.82 15.28
CA PRO A 177 -5.59 -5.81 16.36
C PRO A 177 -5.98 -4.88 17.51
N THR A 178 -5.91 -5.40 18.74
CA THR A 178 -6.15 -4.63 19.97
C THR A 178 -4.86 -4.25 20.71
N GLN A 179 -3.71 -4.76 20.26
CA GLN A 179 -2.41 -4.52 20.85
C GLN A 179 -1.39 -4.20 19.78
N THR A 180 -0.46 -3.31 20.12
CA THR A 180 0.66 -2.97 19.26
C THR A 180 1.71 -4.10 19.32
N PRO A 181 2.30 -4.52 18.20
CA PRO A 181 3.40 -5.46 18.20
C PRO A 181 4.56 -4.96 19.04
N ASN A 182 5.04 -5.85 19.91
CA ASN A 182 6.23 -5.61 20.71
C ASN A 182 7.51 -6.14 20.02
N GLY A 183 7.40 -6.73 18.83
CA GLY A 183 8.51 -7.33 18.10
C GLY A 183 8.90 -8.72 18.59
N PHE A 184 8.07 -9.34 19.43
CA PHE A 184 8.26 -10.69 19.95
C PHE A 184 7.01 -11.54 19.70
N TYR A 185 6.88 -12.01 18.48
CA TYR A 185 5.91 -13.05 18.12
C TYR A 185 6.34 -14.44 18.62
N SER A 186 5.51 -15.06 19.46
CA SER A 186 5.66 -16.44 19.95
C SER A 186 4.27 -17.08 20.10
N PRO A 187 3.75 -17.77 19.07
CA PRO A 187 2.38 -18.28 19.09
C PRO A 187 2.19 -19.40 20.12
N LYS A 188 0.98 -19.46 20.71
CA LYS A 188 0.63 -20.39 21.79
C LYS A 188 0.58 -21.87 21.36
N ALA A 189 0.41 -22.13 20.05
CA ALA A 189 0.39 -23.47 19.50
C ALA A 189 1.17 -23.51 18.17
N THR A 190 2.00 -24.54 17.98
CA THR A 190 2.42 -24.97 16.64
C THR A 190 1.24 -25.73 16.03
N PHE A 191 0.40 -25.04 15.26
CA PHE A 191 -0.67 -25.71 14.53
C PHE A 191 -0.05 -26.56 13.41
N THR A 192 -0.04 -27.88 13.58
CA THR A 192 0.35 -28.82 12.52
C THR A 192 -0.86 -29.00 11.59
N GLY A 193 -0.86 -28.30 10.45
CA GLY A 193 -1.87 -28.49 9.39
C GLY A 193 -2.63 -27.24 8.91
N GLY A 194 -2.10 -26.03 9.06
CA GLY A 194 -2.70 -24.83 8.46
C GLY A 194 -2.37 -24.68 6.98
N ASP A 195 -3.26 -24.02 6.22
CA ASP A 195 -3.11 -23.71 4.79
C ASP A 195 -1.95 -22.74 4.45
N TYR A 196 -1.22 -22.25 5.47
CA TYR A 196 -0.15 -21.26 5.32
C TYR A 196 1.18 -21.76 5.93
N PRO A 197 2.34 -21.37 5.35
CA PRO A 197 3.64 -21.73 5.90
C PRO A 197 3.82 -21.15 7.31
N THR A 198 4.38 -21.96 8.22
CA THR A 198 4.82 -21.48 9.53
C THR A 198 5.79 -20.29 9.35
N PRO A 199 5.63 -19.17 10.08
CA PRO A 199 6.55 -18.04 9.99
C PRO A 199 7.99 -18.50 10.24
N THR A 200 8.87 -18.28 9.26
CA THR A 200 10.29 -18.61 9.37
C THR A 200 11.03 -17.43 9.98
N LEU A 201 10.89 -17.21 11.28
CA LEU A 201 11.50 -16.06 12.00
C LEU A 201 13.05 -16.12 12.03
N ASN A 202 13.65 -17.19 11.50
CA ASN A 202 15.08 -17.31 11.27
C ASN A 202 15.44 -16.66 9.92
N ILE A 203 16.43 -15.76 9.94
CA ILE A 203 16.91 -15.11 8.73
C ILE A 203 17.71 -16.13 7.88
N ALA A 204 17.18 -16.47 6.71
CA ALA A 204 17.83 -17.32 5.74
C ALA A 204 18.96 -16.57 5.01
N PRO A 205 20.04 -17.26 4.60
CA PRO A 205 21.16 -16.66 3.89
C PRO A 205 20.87 -16.35 2.41
N THR A 206 19.80 -16.91 1.84
CA THR A 206 19.46 -16.78 0.42
C THR A 206 17.97 -16.55 0.23
N LEU A 207 17.62 -15.61 -0.64
CA LEU A 207 16.25 -15.30 -1.01
C LEU A 207 15.69 -16.31 -2.00
N ASP A 208 14.38 -16.51 -1.96
CA ASP A 208 13.67 -17.22 -3.01
C ASP A 208 13.96 -16.59 -4.38
N ALA A 209 14.20 -17.41 -5.40
CA ALA A 209 14.62 -16.94 -6.72
C ALA A 209 13.55 -16.07 -7.41
N THR A 210 12.27 -16.36 -7.17
CA THR A 210 11.13 -15.61 -7.71
C THR A 210 11.02 -14.26 -7.03
N VAL A 211 11.10 -14.23 -5.70
CA VAL A 211 11.11 -12.98 -4.93
C VAL A 211 12.32 -12.12 -5.31
N SER A 212 13.48 -12.73 -5.51
CA SER A 212 14.70 -12.05 -5.98
C SER A 212 14.52 -11.38 -7.33
N GLN A 213 13.80 -12.03 -8.26
CA GLN A 213 13.54 -11.48 -9.58
C GLN A 213 12.54 -10.33 -9.51
N ASN A 214 11.46 -10.48 -8.75
CA ASN A 214 10.46 -9.41 -8.57
C ASN A 214 11.08 -8.18 -7.90
N LEU A 215 11.97 -8.38 -6.91
CA LEU A 215 12.76 -7.30 -6.31
C LEU A 215 13.65 -6.60 -7.34
N ARG A 216 14.35 -7.36 -8.20
CA ARG A 216 15.17 -6.77 -9.27
C ARG A 216 14.35 -5.90 -10.21
N ASP A 217 13.14 -6.35 -10.54
CA ASP A 217 12.26 -5.65 -11.45
C ASP A 217 11.61 -4.41 -10.80
N ALA A 218 11.41 -4.41 -9.47
CA ALA A 218 10.75 -3.33 -8.74
C ALA A 218 11.70 -2.20 -8.27
N ILE A 219 12.91 -2.52 -7.81
CA ILE A 219 13.85 -1.55 -7.21
C ILE A 219 15.19 -1.42 -7.95
N GLY A 220 15.40 -2.17 -9.02
CA GLY A 220 16.67 -2.19 -9.75
C GLY A 220 17.82 -2.83 -8.94
N ASN A 221 19.06 -2.70 -9.42
CA ASN A 221 20.25 -3.15 -8.69
C ASN A 221 20.76 -2.04 -7.74
N PRO A 222 21.25 -2.39 -6.52
CA PRO A 222 21.79 -3.69 -6.17
C PRO A 222 20.83 -4.50 -5.28
N VAL A 223 20.07 -5.42 -5.89
CA VAL A 223 19.48 -6.56 -5.16
C VAL A 223 20.60 -7.41 -4.53
N SER A 224 21.83 -7.31 -5.04
CA SER A 224 23.01 -7.94 -4.46
C SER A 224 23.34 -7.51 -3.03
N ASP A 225 22.90 -6.30 -2.62
CA ASP A 225 23.12 -5.83 -1.25
C ASP A 225 21.96 -6.20 -0.31
N LEU A 226 20.87 -6.77 -0.81
CA LEU A 226 19.87 -7.43 0.02
C LEU A 226 20.40 -8.83 0.33
N ASN A 227 20.58 -9.17 1.61
CA ASN A 227 21.13 -10.48 1.99
C ASN A 227 20.52 -11.06 3.27
N LYS A 228 19.50 -10.41 3.81
CA LYS A 228 18.77 -10.85 5.00
C LYS A 228 17.34 -11.13 4.59
N TYR A 229 16.91 -12.39 4.71
CA TYR A 229 15.63 -12.83 4.18
C TYR A 229 14.85 -13.64 5.21
N THR A 230 13.57 -13.36 5.35
CA THR A 230 12.63 -14.14 6.16
C THR A 230 11.23 -14.06 5.55
N SER A 231 10.38 -15.03 5.87
CA SER A 231 8.99 -15.05 5.39
C SER A 231 8.02 -15.20 6.56
N VAL A 232 6.94 -14.41 6.52
CA VAL A 232 5.86 -14.40 7.49
C VAL A 232 4.58 -14.74 6.76
N PHE A 233 4.05 -15.96 6.96
CA PHE A 233 2.84 -16.43 6.29
C PHE A 233 2.87 -16.29 4.75
N GLY A 234 4.05 -16.41 4.14
CA GLY A 234 4.26 -16.23 2.69
C GLY A 234 4.73 -14.82 2.29
N ILE A 235 4.60 -13.83 3.17
CA ILE A 235 5.02 -12.45 2.91
C ILE A 235 6.52 -12.33 3.12
N SER A 236 7.23 -11.70 2.17
CA SER A 236 8.68 -11.56 2.25
C SER A 236 9.07 -10.35 3.11
N VAL A 237 10.04 -10.54 4.00
CA VAL A 237 10.73 -9.45 4.69
C VAL A 237 12.20 -9.53 4.35
N VAL A 238 12.70 -8.44 3.78
CA VAL A 238 14.01 -8.39 3.14
C VAL A 238 14.82 -7.24 3.73
N GLY A 239 16.07 -7.50 4.09
CA GLY A 239 16.98 -6.51 4.65
C GLY A 239 18.24 -6.36 3.82
N HIS A 240 18.66 -5.11 3.67
CA HIS A 240 19.98 -4.75 3.18
C HIS A 240 21.08 -5.27 4.12
N LYS A 241 22.26 -5.57 3.58
CA LYS A 241 23.43 -6.09 4.30
C LYS A 241 23.85 -5.20 5.47
N ASP A 242 23.63 -3.90 5.34
CA ASP A 242 23.98 -2.90 6.36
C ASP A 242 22.85 -2.64 7.38
N VAL A 243 21.66 -3.22 7.20
CA VAL A 243 20.56 -3.15 8.20
C VAL A 243 20.78 -4.22 9.26
N PRO A 244 20.86 -3.90 10.56
CA PRO A 244 21.03 -4.90 11.60
C PRO A 244 19.97 -6.01 11.58
N THR A 245 20.39 -7.26 11.81
CA THR A 245 19.54 -8.46 11.75
C THR A 245 18.34 -8.35 12.70
N GLU A 246 18.53 -7.72 13.86
CA GLU A 246 17.47 -7.47 14.84
C GLU A 246 16.35 -6.56 14.31
N HIS A 247 16.62 -5.66 13.37
CA HIS A 247 15.58 -4.81 12.76
C HIS A 247 14.72 -5.61 11.78
N VAL A 248 15.36 -6.46 10.97
CA VAL A 248 14.66 -7.38 10.06
C VAL A 248 13.81 -8.37 10.86
N ARG A 249 14.35 -8.86 11.98
CA ARG A 249 13.60 -9.70 12.92
C ARG A 249 12.42 -8.94 13.53
N TYR A 250 12.65 -7.74 14.05
CA TYR A 250 11.57 -6.92 14.62
C TYR A 250 10.44 -6.69 13.60
N ALA A 251 10.77 -6.42 12.34
CA ALA A 251 9.79 -6.27 11.26
C ALA A 251 9.01 -7.56 11.00
N ALA A 252 9.69 -8.70 10.89
CA ALA A 252 9.03 -10.00 10.68
C ALA A 252 8.09 -10.37 11.83
N HIS A 253 8.55 -10.23 13.07
CA HIS A 253 7.70 -10.49 14.23
C HIS A 253 6.53 -9.50 14.31
N SER A 254 6.72 -8.23 13.92
CA SER A 254 5.65 -7.24 13.93
C SER A 254 4.56 -7.55 12.91
N ILE A 255 4.93 -7.93 11.67
CA ILE A 255 3.97 -8.39 10.67
C ILE A 255 3.23 -9.64 11.15
N ALA A 256 3.93 -10.58 11.80
CA ALA A 256 3.32 -11.78 12.33
C ALA A 256 2.29 -11.46 13.43
N GLN A 257 2.61 -10.53 14.34
CA GLN A 257 1.69 -10.07 15.39
C GLN A 257 0.49 -9.29 14.84
N TRP A 258 0.65 -8.57 13.71
CA TRP A 258 -0.49 -7.93 13.07
C TRP A 258 -1.46 -8.94 12.45
N LEU A 259 -0.94 -9.94 11.74
CA LEU A 259 -1.75 -10.92 11.00
C LEU A 259 -2.27 -12.07 11.87
N ASP A 260 -1.51 -12.48 12.89
CA ASP A 260 -1.95 -13.39 13.95
C ASP A 260 -2.02 -12.61 15.29
N ASN A 261 -2.92 -11.65 15.32
CA ASN A 261 -3.18 -10.81 16.49
C ASN A 261 -3.76 -11.57 17.70
N GLN A 262 -4.18 -12.82 17.51
CA GLN A 262 -4.63 -13.71 18.57
C GLN A 262 -3.51 -14.63 19.10
N ALA A 263 -2.33 -14.61 18.46
CA ALA A 263 -1.16 -15.44 18.76
C ALA A 263 -1.48 -16.94 18.80
N ILE A 264 -2.36 -17.40 17.91
CA ILE A 264 -2.79 -18.81 17.81
C ILE A 264 -1.96 -19.62 16.82
N GLY A 265 -1.00 -18.98 16.13
CA GLY A 265 -0.09 -19.59 15.17
C GLY A 265 -0.55 -19.51 13.72
N THR A 266 -1.73 -18.98 13.45
CA THR A 266 -2.29 -18.86 12.09
C THR A 266 -3.03 -17.53 11.93
N PRO A 267 -2.99 -16.91 10.74
CA PRO A 267 -3.69 -15.65 10.48
C PRO A 267 -5.17 -15.89 10.16
N ASN A 268 -5.86 -16.78 10.87
CA ASN A 268 -7.16 -17.36 10.46
C ASN A 268 -8.24 -16.33 10.10
N THR A 269 -8.42 -15.29 10.92
CA THR A 269 -9.38 -14.20 10.64
C THR A 269 -8.86 -13.23 9.57
N TRP A 270 -7.55 -13.24 9.34
CA TRP A 270 -6.85 -12.48 8.30
C TRP A 270 -6.55 -13.32 7.05
N SER A 271 -7.10 -14.54 6.89
CA SER A 271 -6.75 -15.47 5.81
C SER A 271 -6.94 -14.85 4.43
N ARG A 272 -8.09 -14.21 4.19
CA ARG A 272 -8.39 -13.45 2.97
C ARG A 272 -7.38 -12.33 2.71
N VAL A 273 -6.90 -11.69 3.77
CA VAL A 273 -5.89 -10.63 3.67
C VAL A 273 -4.55 -11.21 3.28
N VAL A 274 -4.15 -12.32 3.91
CA VAL A 274 -2.92 -13.05 3.60
C VAL A 274 -2.95 -13.64 2.19
N ASP A 275 -4.10 -14.12 1.73
CA ASP A 275 -4.29 -14.57 0.35
C ASP A 275 -4.06 -13.45 -0.65
N GLN A 276 -4.59 -12.24 -0.39
CA GLN A 276 -4.32 -11.07 -1.25
C GLN A 276 -2.83 -10.68 -1.21
N LEU A 277 -2.21 -10.71 -0.04
CA LEU A 277 -0.78 -10.40 0.11
C LEU A 277 0.11 -11.38 -0.66
N ASN A 278 -0.25 -12.68 -0.65
CA ASN A 278 0.47 -13.74 -1.36
C ASN A 278 0.12 -13.82 -2.86
N ALA A 279 -1.07 -13.39 -3.28
CA ALA A 279 -1.47 -13.31 -4.68
C ALA A 279 -0.66 -12.25 -5.44
N VAL A 280 -0.20 -11.22 -4.73
CA VAL A 280 0.75 -10.23 -5.24
C VAL A 280 2.15 -10.84 -5.25
N SER A 281 2.55 -11.38 -6.40
CA SER A 281 3.89 -11.93 -6.62
C SER A 281 4.95 -10.86 -6.31
N GLY A 282 5.64 -11.00 -5.17
CA GLY A 282 6.71 -10.06 -4.76
C GLY A 282 6.33 -9.04 -3.70
N SER A 283 5.16 -9.14 -3.04
CA SER A 283 4.88 -8.35 -1.82
C SER A 283 6.00 -8.51 -0.82
N ALA A 284 6.71 -7.41 -0.55
CA ALA A 284 7.83 -7.42 0.37
C ALA A 284 7.90 -6.14 1.21
N LEU A 285 8.26 -6.30 2.48
CA LEU A 285 8.78 -5.21 3.29
C LEU A 285 10.30 -5.20 3.15
N VAL A 286 10.85 -4.14 2.59
CA VAL A 286 12.29 -4.00 2.36
C VAL A 286 12.88 -2.99 3.31
N LEU A 287 13.79 -3.43 4.17
CA LEU A 287 14.53 -2.58 5.08
C LEU A 287 15.85 -2.16 4.42
N VAL A 288 16.05 -0.84 4.34
CA VAL A 288 17.24 -0.20 3.78
C VAL A 288 17.92 0.67 4.83
N PRO A 289 19.26 0.88 4.77
CA PRO A 289 19.97 1.66 5.77
C PRO A 289 19.58 3.14 5.68
N ASN A 290 19.41 3.79 6.84
CA ASN A 290 19.16 5.23 6.98
C ASN A 290 17.91 5.76 6.23
N ALA A 291 16.96 4.90 5.91
CA ALA A 291 15.71 5.28 5.26
C ALA A 291 14.54 4.45 5.82
N SER A 292 13.33 4.98 5.65
CA SER A 292 12.11 4.25 6.02
C SER A 292 12.01 2.93 5.26
N PRO A 293 11.48 1.86 5.89
CA PRO A 293 11.23 0.61 5.20
C PRO A 293 10.34 0.84 3.97
N GLN A 294 10.78 0.32 2.83
CA GLN A 294 10.08 0.41 1.56
C GLN A 294 9.08 -0.72 1.46
N VAL A 295 7.83 -0.37 1.13
CA VAL A 295 6.80 -1.35 0.79
C VAL A 295 6.90 -1.60 -0.71
N LEU A 296 7.26 -2.83 -1.08
CA LEU A 296 7.08 -3.28 -2.44
C LEU A 296 5.67 -3.84 -2.57
N ALA A 297 4.78 -2.96 -2.99
CA ALA A 297 3.57 -3.37 -3.67
C ALA A 297 3.97 -3.69 -5.12
N ALA A 298 3.54 -4.83 -5.67
CA ALA A 298 3.49 -4.93 -7.11
C ALA A 298 2.63 -3.75 -7.60
N THR A 299 3.20 -2.94 -8.49
CA THR A 299 2.58 -1.71 -8.97
C THR A 299 1.16 -1.99 -9.42
N SER A 300 0.19 -1.28 -8.84
CA SER A 300 -1.20 -1.35 -9.27
C SER A 300 -1.28 -1.09 -10.78
N LEU A 301 -2.20 -1.79 -11.44
CA LEU A 301 -2.35 -1.68 -12.89
C LEU A 301 -2.57 -0.22 -13.31
N SER A 302 -1.59 0.36 -14.00
CA SER A 302 -1.69 1.68 -14.61
C SER A 302 -1.89 1.55 -16.11
N ILE A 303 -2.76 2.40 -16.65
CA ILE A 303 -3.12 2.43 -18.07
C ILE A 303 -3.00 3.85 -18.60
N SER A 304 -2.54 4.02 -19.84
CA SER A 304 -2.71 5.29 -20.54
C SER A 304 -4.17 5.44 -21.01
N SER A 305 -4.60 6.66 -21.34
CA SER A 305 -5.85 6.85 -22.07
C SER A 305 -5.87 5.98 -23.34
N VAL A 306 -7.00 5.33 -23.61
CA VAL A 306 -7.19 4.58 -24.86
C VAL A 306 -7.49 5.57 -25.98
N LEU A 307 -6.66 5.53 -27.02
CA LEU A 307 -6.86 6.30 -28.24
C LEU A 307 -7.29 5.35 -29.37
N ASN A 308 -7.96 5.86 -30.39
CA ASN A 308 -8.31 5.06 -31.56
C ASN A 308 -8.12 5.82 -32.87
N GLY A 309 -7.74 5.09 -33.92
CA GLY A 309 -7.50 5.64 -35.25
C GLY A 309 -7.53 4.57 -36.35
N PRO A 310 -8.02 4.89 -37.56
CA PRO A 310 -8.69 6.14 -37.95
C PRO A 310 -10.02 6.37 -37.20
N ASN A 311 -10.35 7.64 -36.94
CA ASN A 311 -11.58 8.05 -36.26
C ASN A 311 -11.95 9.48 -36.71
N PRO A 312 -12.99 9.68 -37.54
CA PRO A 312 -13.96 8.68 -38.01
C PRO A 312 -13.37 7.60 -38.94
N PHE A 313 -14.08 6.48 -39.11
CA PHE A 313 -13.74 5.44 -40.11
C PHE A 313 -14.98 4.93 -40.85
N ASN A 314 -14.77 4.37 -42.05
CA ASN A 314 -15.81 3.88 -42.94
C ASN A 314 -15.77 2.34 -43.14
N PRO A 315 -16.60 1.58 -42.39
CA PRO A 315 -16.66 0.13 -42.52
C PRO A 315 -17.29 -0.34 -43.85
N ALA A 316 -18.01 0.52 -44.59
CA ALA A 316 -18.60 0.15 -45.88
C ALA A 316 -17.54 -0.05 -46.99
N ILE A 317 -16.38 0.59 -46.86
CA ILE A 317 -15.24 0.42 -47.77
C ILE A 317 -14.13 -0.48 -47.18
N GLY A 318 -14.42 -1.16 -46.06
CA GLY A 318 -13.50 -2.09 -45.40
C GLY A 318 -12.50 -1.46 -44.42
N GLU A 319 -12.66 -0.19 -44.05
CA GLU A 319 -11.83 0.41 -43.01
C GLU A 319 -12.10 -0.20 -41.63
N THR A 320 -11.10 -0.08 -40.76
CA THR A 320 -11.14 -0.60 -39.38
C THR A 320 -10.44 0.42 -38.48
N THR A 321 -11.04 0.76 -37.35
CA THR A 321 -10.36 1.55 -36.31
C THR A 321 -9.50 0.63 -35.43
N ARG A 322 -8.30 1.06 -35.07
CA ARG A 322 -7.41 0.38 -34.12
C ARG A 322 -7.32 1.16 -32.82
N PHE A 323 -7.17 0.47 -31.71
CA PHE A 323 -7.05 1.05 -30.38
C PHE A 323 -5.61 0.97 -29.90
N GLN A 324 -5.15 2.04 -29.26
CA GLN A 324 -3.79 2.20 -28.76
C GLN A 324 -3.78 2.59 -27.30
N TYR A 325 -2.96 1.92 -26.50
CA TYR A 325 -2.79 2.18 -25.07
C TYR A 325 -1.49 1.54 -24.54
N ASN A 326 -1.05 1.99 -23.38
CA ASN A 326 0.09 1.43 -22.65
C ASN A 326 -0.40 0.76 -21.36
N LEU A 327 0.13 -0.43 -21.04
CA LEU A 327 -0.18 -1.18 -19.82
C LEU A 327 1.07 -1.32 -18.95
N SER A 328 0.97 -1.11 -17.63
CA SER A 328 2.08 -1.41 -16.72
C SER A 328 2.37 -2.90 -16.57
N ASN A 329 1.37 -3.75 -16.79
CA ASN A 329 1.43 -5.21 -16.62
C ASN A 329 0.64 -5.94 -17.71
N ASP A 330 0.99 -7.21 -17.97
CA ASP A 330 0.15 -8.10 -18.78
C ASP A 330 -1.25 -8.16 -18.17
N SER A 331 -2.29 -7.95 -18.98
CA SER A 331 -3.66 -7.81 -18.51
C SER A 331 -4.64 -8.54 -19.41
N ASP A 332 -5.66 -9.17 -18.82
CA ASP A 332 -6.85 -9.58 -19.55
C ASP A 332 -7.60 -8.31 -19.97
N VAL A 333 -7.89 -8.19 -21.26
CA VAL A 333 -8.57 -7.02 -21.83
C VAL A 333 -9.95 -7.40 -22.30
N GLU A 334 -10.96 -6.72 -21.79
CA GLU A 334 -12.35 -6.82 -22.23
C GLU A 334 -12.75 -5.49 -22.85
N MET A 335 -13.05 -5.49 -24.15
CA MET A 335 -13.52 -4.31 -24.88
C MET A 335 -14.98 -4.50 -25.25
N HIS A 336 -15.82 -3.55 -24.85
CA HIS A 336 -17.22 -3.45 -25.25
C HIS A 336 -17.43 -2.19 -26.07
N ILE A 337 -18.29 -2.25 -27.08
CA ILE A 337 -18.72 -1.08 -27.84
C ILE A 337 -20.22 -0.92 -27.65
N TYR A 338 -20.64 0.29 -27.32
CA TYR A 338 -22.02 0.67 -27.08
C TYR A 338 -22.48 1.74 -28.05
N SER A 339 -23.76 1.72 -28.44
CA SER A 339 -24.42 2.87 -29.05
C SER A 339 -24.59 4.01 -28.03
N LEU A 340 -24.95 5.22 -28.49
CA LEU A 340 -25.31 6.31 -27.58
C LEU A 340 -26.58 6.04 -26.75
N SER A 341 -27.45 5.14 -27.19
CA SER A 341 -28.60 4.66 -26.41
C SER A 341 -28.23 3.66 -25.31
N GLY A 342 -26.97 3.20 -25.27
CA GLY A 342 -26.48 2.24 -24.29
C GLY A 342 -26.55 0.77 -24.72
N ASP A 343 -26.93 0.49 -25.98
CA ASP A 343 -27.02 -0.87 -26.49
C ASP A 343 -25.62 -1.41 -26.79
N LYS A 344 -25.28 -2.59 -26.24
CA LYS A 344 -24.02 -3.27 -26.53
C LYS A 344 -24.04 -3.81 -27.96
N VAL A 345 -23.19 -3.27 -28.82
CA VAL A 345 -23.11 -3.65 -30.25
C VAL A 345 -22.01 -4.67 -30.52
N TYR A 346 -20.89 -4.58 -29.81
CA TYR A 346 -19.75 -5.47 -30.03
C TYR A 346 -19.03 -5.76 -28.72
N GLU A 347 -18.45 -6.96 -28.60
CA GLU A 347 -17.55 -7.30 -27.50
C GLU A 347 -16.38 -8.17 -27.98
N THR A 348 -15.25 -8.04 -27.29
CA THR A 348 -14.12 -8.96 -27.45
C THR A 348 -13.32 -9.09 -26.16
N LYS A 349 -12.68 -10.25 -25.99
CA LYS A 349 -11.83 -10.57 -24.85
C LYS A 349 -10.47 -11.02 -25.35
N ILE A 350 -9.42 -10.45 -24.78
CA ILE A 350 -8.04 -10.75 -25.10
C ILE A 350 -7.37 -11.24 -23.83
N PRO A 351 -6.89 -12.49 -23.80
CA PRO A 351 -6.14 -12.98 -22.66
C PRO A 351 -4.84 -12.22 -22.45
N ARG A 352 -4.42 -12.08 -21.20
CA ARG A 352 -3.11 -11.55 -20.81
C ARG A 352 -1.95 -12.24 -21.56
N GLY A 353 -0.91 -11.48 -21.88
CA GLY A 353 0.27 -11.98 -22.62
C GLY A 353 0.01 -12.31 -24.10
N ARG A 354 -1.18 -12.01 -24.63
CA ARG A 354 -1.50 -12.05 -26.06
C ARG A 354 -1.42 -10.64 -26.65
N GLN A 355 -1.35 -10.55 -27.98
CA GLN A 355 -1.34 -9.26 -28.68
C GLN A 355 -2.57 -8.41 -28.30
N GLY A 356 -2.36 -7.32 -27.57
CA GLY A 356 -3.41 -6.46 -27.00
C GLY A 356 -3.49 -6.52 -25.47
N GLY A 357 -2.98 -7.58 -24.85
CA GLY A 357 -2.92 -7.76 -23.39
C GLY A 357 -1.51 -7.85 -22.83
N ASN A 358 -0.51 -7.34 -23.56
CA ASN A 358 0.89 -7.35 -23.14
C ASN A 358 1.23 -6.09 -22.31
N LYS A 359 2.17 -6.19 -21.39
CA LYS A 359 2.85 -5.05 -20.79
C LYS A 359 3.49 -4.18 -21.88
N GLY A 360 3.45 -2.87 -21.67
CA GLY A 360 3.95 -1.88 -22.62
C GLY A 360 2.89 -1.46 -23.63
N PHE A 361 3.37 -0.95 -24.77
CA PHE A 361 2.52 -0.36 -25.80
C PHE A 361 1.76 -1.43 -26.61
N ASN A 362 0.43 -1.28 -26.70
CA ASN A 362 -0.47 -2.13 -27.46
C ASN A 362 -1.18 -1.32 -28.54
N TYR A 363 -1.30 -1.90 -29.75
CA TYR A 363 -1.94 -1.27 -30.91
C TYR A 363 -2.71 -2.25 -31.82
N THR A 364 -2.83 -3.51 -31.41
CA THR A 364 -3.34 -4.61 -32.25
C THR A 364 -4.85 -4.80 -32.15
N VAL A 365 -5.48 -4.29 -31.08
CA VAL A 365 -6.93 -4.38 -30.88
C VAL A 365 -7.63 -3.49 -31.90
N ALA A 366 -8.64 -4.04 -32.58
CA ALA A 366 -9.28 -3.35 -33.69
C ALA A 366 -10.78 -3.66 -33.77
N TRP A 367 -11.54 -2.76 -34.37
CA TRP A 367 -12.96 -2.93 -34.66
C TRP A 367 -13.29 -2.50 -36.08
N ASN A 368 -13.97 -3.38 -36.81
CA ASN A 368 -14.31 -3.22 -38.23
C ASN A 368 -15.71 -2.62 -38.45
N GLY A 369 -16.33 -2.05 -37.41
CA GLY A 369 -17.66 -1.45 -37.50
C GLY A 369 -18.80 -2.46 -37.65
N ARG A 370 -18.59 -3.73 -37.29
CA ARG A 370 -19.64 -4.75 -37.28
C ARG A 370 -20.07 -5.10 -35.86
N ASN A 371 -21.35 -5.39 -35.68
CA ASN A 371 -21.87 -5.91 -34.42
C ASN A 371 -21.54 -7.40 -34.24
N ASN A 372 -21.91 -7.98 -33.09
CA ASN A 372 -21.68 -9.40 -32.78
C ASN A 372 -22.40 -10.39 -33.73
N HIS A 373 -23.34 -9.92 -34.55
CA HIS A 373 -24.01 -10.72 -35.58
C HIS A 373 -23.36 -10.56 -36.97
N GLY A 374 -22.24 -9.83 -37.06
CA GLY A 374 -21.52 -9.58 -38.32
C GLY A 374 -22.12 -8.47 -39.19
N HIS A 375 -23.19 -7.81 -38.75
CA HIS A 375 -23.82 -6.71 -39.50
C HIS A 375 -23.08 -5.39 -39.28
N VAL A 376 -22.88 -4.62 -40.36
CA VAL A 376 -22.29 -3.28 -40.28
C VAL A 376 -23.23 -2.36 -39.52
N VAL A 377 -22.71 -1.69 -38.48
CA VAL A 377 -23.51 -0.76 -37.65
C VAL A 377 -23.90 0.50 -38.41
N ALA A 378 -24.85 1.27 -37.90
CA ALA A 378 -25.31 2.51 -38.53
C ALA A 378 -24.26 3.64 -38.44
N ASN A 379 -24.46 4.71 -39.20
CA ASN A 379 -23.66 5.93 -39.05
C ASN A 379 -23.95 6.54 -37.67
N GLY A 380 -22.92 6.98 -36.97
CA GLY A 380 -23.08 7.60 -35.66
C GLY A 380 -21.86 7.51 -34.77
N VAL A 381 -22.04 7.99 -33.54
CA VAL A 381 -21.03 7.91 -32.48
C VAL A 381 -21.31 6.68 -31.63
N TYR A 382 -20.25 5.98 -31.30
CA TYR A 382 -20.22 4.81 -30.42
C TYR A 382 -19.24 5.07 -29.27
N LEU A 383 -19.47 4.40 -28.14
CA LEU A 383 -18.59 4.43 -26.98
C LEU A 383 -17.86 3.09 -26.87
N ALA A 384 -16.54 3.11 -27.01
CA ALA A 384 -15.71 1.96 -26.67
C ALA A 384 -15.33 2.04 -25.19
N TYR A 385 -15.64 0.98 -24.45
CA TYR A 385 -15.35 0.81 -23.03
C TYR A 385 -14.38 -0.36 -22.87
N PHE A 386 -13.29 -0.12 -22.16
CA PHE A 386 -12.28 -1.12 -21.87
C PHE A 386 -12.25 -1.38 -20.37
N LYS A 387 -12.26 -2.67 -20.01
CA LYS A 387 -11.84 -3.19 -18.72
C LYS A 387 -10.50 -3.89 -18.92
N PHE A 388 -9.54 -3.55 -18.08
CA PHE A 388 -8.25 -4.21 -17.99
C PHE A 388 -8.16 -4.88 -16.63
N ASP A 389 -7.85 -6.17 -16.61
CA ASP A 389 -7.74 -6.94 -15.37
C ASP A 389 -6.37 -7.59 -15.29
N SER A 390 -5.66 -7.35 -14.20
CA SER A 390 -4.35 -7.94 -13.94
C SER A 390 -4.31 -8.50 -12.52
N PHE A 391 -3.25 -9.21 -12.18
CA PHE A 391 -3.01 -9.60 -10.79
C PHE A 391 -2.89 -8.39 -9.85
N ASP A 392 -2.50 -7.22 -10.39
CA ASP A 392 -2.25 -5.99 -9.64
C ASP A 392 -3.48 -5.07 -9.56
N GLY A 393 -4.63 -5.54 -10.07
CA GLY A 393 -5.91 -4.85 -10.00
C GLY A 393 -6.58 -4.64 -11.35
N THR A 394 -7.74 -3.99 -11.29
CA THR A 394 -8.59 -3.70 -12.44
C THR A 394 -8.55 -2.20 -12.76
N ALA A 395 -8.40 -1.86 -14.04
CA ALA A 395 -8.46 -0.50 -14.55
C ALA A 395 -9.50 -0.38 -15.68
N PHE A 396 -9.99 0.83 -15.92
CA PHE A 396 -10.99 1.10 -16.95
C PHE A 396 -10.58 2.29 -17.81
N SER A 397 -10.94 2.25 -19.09
CA SER A 397 -10.77 3.38 -20.01
C SER A 397 -11.90 3.43 -21.02
N LYS A 398 -12.11 4.60 -21.63
CA LYS A 398 -13.16 4.78 -22.64
C LYS A 398 -12.72 5.76 -23.72
N CYS A 399 -13.18 5.55 -24.94
CA CYS A 399 -13.03 6.50 -26.03
C CYS A 399 -14.27 6.55 -26.93
N LYS A 400 -14.40 7.62 -27.70
CA LYS A 400 -15.49 7.80 -28.68
C LYS A 400 -15.03 7.26 -30.02
N VAL A 401 -15.89 6.52 -30.71
CA VAL A 401 -15.63 6.01 -32.06
C VAL A 401 -16.72 6.54 -32.98
N VAL A 402 -16.33 7.17 -34.10
CA VAL A 402 -17.27 7.72 -35.09
C VAL A 402 -17.28 6.82 -36.32
N VAL A 403 -18.44 6.27 -36.64
CA VAL A 403 -18.70 5.48 -37.84
C VAL A 403 -19.45 6.35 -38.84
N TYR A 404 -18.95 6.41 -40.07
CA TYR A 404 -19.66 6.99 -41.19
C TYR A 404 -19.62 6.03 -42.37
N LYS A 405 -20.54 6.18 -43.32
CA LYS A 405 -20.61 5.37 -44.54
C LYS A 405 -20.62 6.27 -45.75
#